data_AF-A0A2N2HGC4-F1
#
_entry.id   AF-A0A2N2HGC4-F1
#
_cell.length_a   1.000
_cell.length_b   1.000
_cell.length_c   1.000
_cell.angle_alpha   90.00
_cell.angle_beta   90.00
_cell.angle_gamma   90.00
#
_symmetry.space_group_name_H-M   'P 1'
#
loop_
_entity.id
_entity.type
_entity.pdbx_description
1 polymer ?
#
loop_
_entity_poly.entity_id
_entity_poly.type
_entity_poly.pdbx_seq_one_letter_code
_entity_poly.pdbx_strand_id
1 'polypeptide(L)'
;MNREAVLLGYYRAMSAELGPSRWWPGQTPFEIALGAILTQNTAWANVEKAIHNLRKSGLLDPGALARLTDGEISVLIRPAG
;
A
#
# COMPACT_ATOMS: atom_id res chain seq x y z
N MET A 1 -22.79 22.54 19.67
CA MET A 1 -21.36 22.22 19.39
C MET A 1 -21.08 22.45 17.92
N ASN A 2 -20.07 23.26 17.59
CA ASN A 2 -19.62 23.42 16.22
C ASN A 2 -18.77 22.19 15.83
N ARG A 3 -19.32 21.30 14.99
CA ARG A 3 -18.65 20.06 14.55
C ARG A 3 -17.35 20.35 13.80
N GLU A 4 -17.31 21.43 13.03
CA GLU A 4 -16.12 21.84 12.28
C GLU A 4 -14.96 22.16 13.23
N ALA A 5 -15.22 22.95 14.28
CA ALA A 5 -14.21 23.31 15.27
C ALA A 5 -13.64 22.08 15.99
N VAL A 6 -14.48 21.08 16.28
CA VAL A 6 -14.06 19.82 16.91
C VAL A 6 -13.19 19.00 15.96
N LEU A 7 -13.61 18.82 14.70
CA LEU A 7 -12.84 18.06 13.70
C LEU A 7 -11.49 18.70 13.41
N LEU A 8 -11.44 20.03 13.28
CA LEU A 8 -10.20 20.76 13.09
C LEU A 8 -9.30 20.69 14.33
N GLY A 9 -9.87 20.63 15.53
CA GLY A 9 -9.15 20.39 16.77
C GLY A 9 -8.44 19.03 16.76
N TYR A 10 -9.15 17.96 16.42
CA TYR A 10 -8.57 16.62 16.29
C TYR A 10 -7.48 16.55 15.23
N TYR A 11 -7.74 17.11 14.05
CA TYR A 11 -6.75 17.16 12.97
C TYR A 11 -5.46 17.84 13.41
N ARG A 12 -5.54 19.02 14.05
CA ARG A 12 -4.34 19.76 14.50
C ARG A 12 -3.56 18.99 15.56
N ALA A 13 -4.24 18.39 16.54
CA ALA A 13 -3.59 17.61 17.58
C ALA A 13 -2.85 16.39 17.00
N MET A 14 -3.51 15.64 16.12
CA MET A 14 -2.90 14.49 15.45
C MET A 14 -1.75 14.90 14.52
N SER A 15 -1.91 15.98 13.75
CA SER A 15 -0.88 16.48 12.85
C SER A 15 0.35 17.01 13.58
N ALA A 16 0.18 17.59 14.78
CA ALA A 16 1.29 18.09 15.58
C ALA A 16 2.13 16.95 16.17
N GLU A 17 1.48 15.88 16.63
CA GLU A 17 2.15 14.73 17.24
C GLU A 17 2.73 13.76 16.21
N LEU A 18 1.97 13.42 15.17
CA LEU A 18 2.34 12.38 14.20
C LEU A 18 3.11 12.95 12.99
N GLY A 19 3.03 14.26 12.76
CA GLY A 19 3.61 14.90 11.59
C GLY A 19 3.00 14.43 10.26
N PRO A 20 3.66 14.73 9.12
CA PRO A 20 3.25 14.24 7.82
C PRO A 20 3.32 12.70 7.77
N SER A 21 2.17 12.03 7.76
CA SER A 21 2.12 10.57 7.93
C SER A 21 2.73 9.78 6.77
N ARG A 22 2.87 10.38 5.57
CA ARG A 22 3.31 9.70 4.33
C ARG A 22 2.68 8.30 4.20
N TRP A 23 1.39 8.25 4.54
CA TRP A 23 0.65 7.06 4.99
C TRP A 23 0.53 5.94 3.96
N TRP A 24 0.88 6.20 2.70
CA TRP A 24 0.99 5.20 1.66
C TRP A 24 2.30 5.37 0.88
N PRO A 25 3.39 4.65 1.24
CA PRO A 25 4.63 4.72 0.50
C PRO A 25 4.47 4.00 -0.85
N GLY A 26 4.93 4.63 -1.93
CA GLY A 26 4.95 4.06 -3.26
C GLY A 26 5.60 5.03 -4.24
N GLN A 27 6.31 4.50 -5.23
CA GLN A 27 7.02 5.33 -6.22
C GLN A 27 6.14 5.67 -7.42
N THR A 28 5.16 4.81 -7.72
CA THR A 28 4.26 4.98 -8.87
C THR A 28 2.80 4.80 -8.45
N PRO A 29 1.83 5.39 -9.19
CA PRO A 29 0.41 5.14 -8.94
C PRO A 29 0.04 3.66 -9.00
N PHE A 30 0.70 2.87 -9.86
CA PHE A 30 0.46 1.43 -9.94
C PHE A 30 0.93 0.70 -8.67
N GLU A 31 2.11 1.03 -8.15
CA GLU A 31 2.58 0.47 -6.88
C GLU A 31 1.64 0.80 -5.73
N ILE A 32 1.13 2.03 -5.67
CA ILE A 32 0.15 2.47 -4.67
C ILE A 32 -1.13 1.63 -4.77
N ALA A 33 -1.70 1.51 -5.98
CA ALA A 33 -2.92 0.74 -6.21
C ALA A 33 -2.73 -0.75 -5.88
N LEU A 34 -1.62 -1.35 -6.30
CA LEU A 34 -1.28 -2.74 -6.03
C LEU A 34 -1.11 -2.99 -4.53
N GLY A 35 -0.40 -2.11 -3.82
CA GLY A 35 -0.29 -2.20 -2.37
C GLY A 35 -1.66 -2.13 -1.69
N ALA A 36 -2.56 -1.27 -2.17
CA ALA A 36 -3.89 -1.11 -1.59
C ALA A 36 -4.73 -2.39 -1.75
N ILE A 37 -4.57 -3.07 -2.89
CA ILE A 37 -5.19 -4.38 -3.14
C ILE A 37 -4.63 -5.43 -2.19
N LEU A 38 -3.30 -5.55 -2.11
CA LEU A 38 -2.62 -6.57 -1.30
C LEU A 38 -2.80 -6.38 0.21
N THR A 39 -3.16 -5.18 0.67
CA THR A 39 -3.40 -4.89 2.09
C THR A 39 -4.73 -5.47 2.59
N GLN A 40 -5.64 -5.85 1.69
CA GLN A 40 -6.92 -6.43 2.08
C GLN A 40 -6.70 -7.72 2.90
N ASN A 41 -7.18 -7.73 4.15
CA ASN A 41 -7.02 -8.83 5.12
C ASN A 41 -5.56 -9.23 5.42
N THR A 42 -4.60 -8.34 5.20
CA THR A 42 -3.16 -8.65 5.31
C THR A 42 -2.38 -7.56 6.04
N ALA A 43 -1.44 -7.98 6.89
CA ALA A 43 -0.56 -7.07 7.60
C ALA A 43 0.40 -6.32 6.63
N TRP A 44 0.61 -5.02 6.84
CA TRP A 44 1.47 -4.19 5.98
C TRP A 44 2.87 -4.79 5.74
N ALA A 45 3.51 -5.33 6.79
CA ALA A 45 4.83 -5.96 6.70
C ALA A 45 4.88 -7.16 5.71
N ASN A 46 3.75 -7.78 5.43
CA ASN A 46 3.64 -8.85 4.45
C ASN A 46 3.40 -8.31 3.04
N VAL A 47 2.63 -7.23 2.91
CA VAL A 47 2.47 -6.49 1.66
C VAL A 47 3.82 -5.95 1.17
N GLU A 48 4.62 -5.39 2.07
CA GLU A 48 5.97 -4.90 1.74
C GLU A 48 6.85 -6.01 1.16
N LYS A 49 6.78 -7.24 1.69
CA LYS A 49 7.50 -8.40 1.15
C LYS A 49 7.00 -8.77 -0.24
N ALA A 50 5.68 -8.78 -0.47
CA ALA A 50 5.10 -9.07 -1.78
C ALA A 50 5.49 -8.00 -2.82
N ILE A 51 5.38 -6.71 -2.49
CA ILE A 51 5.82 -5.60 -3.35
C ILE A 51 7.32 -5.72 -3.65
N HIS A 52 8.14 -6.07 -2.65
CA HIS A 52 9.58 -6.27 -2.84
C HIS A 52 9.88 -7.43 -3.79
N ASN A 53 9.14 -8.54 -3.71
CA ASN A 53 9.28 -9.66 -4.65
C ASN A 53 8.95 -9.21 -6.09
N LEU A 54 7.83 -8.52 -6.28
CA LEU A 54 7.42 -7.99 -7.57
C LEU A 54 8.44 -6.99 -8.12
N ARG A 55 8.98 -6.12 -7.27
CA ARG A 55 10.02 -5.16 -7.63
C ARG A 55 11.29 -5.84 -8.11
N LYS A 56 11.78 -6.83 -7.36
CA LYS A 56 12.98 -7.60 -7.73
C LYS A 56 12.84 -8.32 -9.06
N SER A 57 11.63 -8.75 -9.39
CA SER A 57 11.32 -9.42 -10.66
C SER A 57 10.98 -8.44 -11.80
N GLY A 58 11.01 -7.12 -11.56
CA GLY A 58 10.66 -6.12 -12.59
C GLY A 58 9.17 -6.11 -12.96
N LEU A 59 8.29 -6.55 -12.04
CA LEU A 59 6.85 -6.76 -12.27
C LEU A 59 5.97 -5.67 -11.64
N LEU A 60 6.54 -4.56 -11.17
CA LEU A 60 5.78 -3.36 -10.77
C LEU A 60 5.34 -2.54 -12.00
N ASP A 61 4.82 -3.23 -13.01
CA ASP A 61 4.23 -2.68 -14.22
C ASP A 61 2.97 -3.49 -14.56
N PRO A 62 1.83 -2.84 -14.88
CA PRO A 62 0.58 -3.55 -15.16
C PRO A 62 0.71 -4.53 -16.34
N GLY A 63 1.41 -4.14 -17.40
CA GLY A 63 1.57 -4.95 -18.60
C GLY A 63 2.47 -6.16 -18.36
N ALA A 64 3.54 -5.99 -17.60
CA ALA A 64 4.42 -7.08 -17.18
C ALA A 64 3.70 -8.09 -16.29
N LEU A 65 2.95 -7.61 -15.31
CA LEU A 65 2.20 -8.47 -14.40
C LEU A 65 1.09 -9.24 -15.11
N ALA A 66 0.36 -8.60 -16.03
CA ALA A 66 -0.74 -9.21 -16.78
C ALA A 66 -0.32 -10.34 -17.74
N ARG A 67 0.98 -10.48 -18.04
CA ARG A 67 1.51 -11.57 -18.86
C ARG A 67 1.78 -12.85 -18.07
N LEU A 68 1.78 -12.77 -16.75
CA LEU A 68 2.00 -13.93 -15.89
C LEU A 68 0.71 -14.72 -15.71
N THR A 69 0.88 -16.01 -15.48
CA THR A 69 -0.19 -16.90 -15.00
C THR A 69 -0.51 -16.60 -13.54
N ASP A 70 -1.72 -16.96 -13.10
CA ASP A 70 -2.14 -16.84 -11.70
C ASP A 70 -1.18 -17.55 -10.74
N GLY A 71 -0.61 -18.70 -11.16
CA GLY A 71 0.37 -19.44 -10.36
C GLY A 71 1.68 -18.68 -10.16
N GLU A 72 2.19 -18.03 -11.20
CA GLU A 72 3.40 -17.19 -11.11
C GLU A 72 3.16 -15.98 -10.21
N ILE A 73 2.01 -15.32 -10.33
CA ILE A 73 1.63 -14.19 -9.48
C ILE A 73 1.51 -14.66 -8.02
N SER A 74 0.82 -15.77 -7.77
CA SER A 74 0.58 -16.33 -6.43
C SER A 74 1.89 -16.58 -5.68
N VAL A 75 2.93 -17.10 -6.35
CA VAL A 75 4.25 -17.31 -5.73
C VAL A 75 4.87 -15.99 -5.26
N LEU A 76 4.75 -14.93 -6.07
CA LEU A 76 5.34 -13.62 -5.78
C LEU A 76 4.61 -12.89 -4.65
N ILE A 77 3.28 -13.01 -4.60
CA ILE A 77 2.44 -12.32 -3.61
C ILE A 77 2.13 -13.17 -2.37
N ARG A 78 2.58 -14.43 -2.31
CA ARG A 78 2.35 -15.36 -1.18
C ARG A 78 2.52 -14.77 0.23
N PRO A 79 3.48 -13.88 0.52
CA PRO A 79 3.56 -13.27 1.84
C PRO A 79 2.28 -12.54 2.25
N ALA A 80 1.56 -11.97 1.28
CA ALA A 80 0.37 -11.17 1.45
C ALA A 80 -0.94 -11.97 1.56
N GLY A 81 -0.87 -13.29 1.75
CA GLY A 81 -2.04 -14.16 1.89
C GLY A 81 -2.38 -14.91 0.62
#